data_AF-A0A953LSA6-F1
#
_entry.id   AF-A0A953LSA6-F1
#
_cell.length_a   1.000
_cell.length_b   1.000
_cell.length_c   1.000
_cell.angle_alpha   90.00
_cell.angle_beta   90.00
_cell.angle_gamma   90.00
#
_symmetry.space_group_name_H-M   'P 1'
#
loop_
_entity.id
_entity.type
_entity.pdbx_description
1 polymer ?
#
loop_
_entity_poly.entity_id
_entity_poly.type
_entity_poly.pdbx_seq_one_letter_code
_entity_poly.pdbx_strand_id
1 'polypeptide(L)'
;MPILSSTNVNGPQEAQFIWPLAQIAAIWTVSDIGYYFLLPAFGVQPNYNAGSIAVALYYVFWVGFAVITFWPVYCTWPQYGRWGTFENRLTSYIVWSLSFSGCILFAAYVLPLLPAIHWKESWNPPDVVIATPWYFLPKSIEILFQQLLVVALVLILSAQQYSIRRISIY
;
A
#
# COMPACT_ATOMS: atom_id res chain seq x y z
N MET A 1 51.61 24.82 -0.85
CA MET A 1 50.21 24.84 -1.30
C MET A 1 49.77 23.42 -1.61
N PRO A 2 48.95 22.76 -0.77
CA PRO A 2 48.32 21.50 -1.12
C PRO A 2 46.95 21.77 -1.75
N ILE A 3 46.70 21.19 -2.91
CA ILE A 3 45.37 21.10 -3.53
C ILE A 3 44.68 19.92 -2.84
N LEU A 4 43.65 20.20 -2.03
CA LEU A 4 42.80 19.18 -1.45
C LEU A 4 42.01 18.50 -2.57
N SER A 5 42.32 17.22 -2.80
CA SER A 5 41.53 16.32 -3.62
C SER A 5 40.10 16.25 -3.08
N SER A 6 39.12 16.59 -3.92
CA SER A 6 37.70 16.37 -3.67
C SER A 6 37.43 14.88 -3.52
N THR A 7 37.44 14.39 -2.28
CA THR A 7 36.93 13.06 -1.96
C THR A 7 35.44 13.05 -2.30
N ASN A 8 35.04 12.23 -3.28
CA ASN A 8 33.65 11.88 -3.53
C ASN A 8 33.03 11.33 -2.25
N VAL A 9 32.28 12.16 -1.51
CA VAL A 9 31.55 11.77 -0.28
C VAL A 9 30.22 11.06 -0.63
N ASN A 10 29.90 10.89 -1.90
CA ASN A 10 28.63 10.30 -2.36
C ASN A 10 28.66 8.76 -2.49
N GLY A 11 29.70 8.11 -1.96
CA GLY A 11 29.88 6.66 -2.01
C GLY A 11 29.09 5.90 -0.92
N PRO A 12 28.94 4.58 -1.10
CA PRO A 12 27.94 3.60 -0.60
C PRO A 12 26.57 4.00 -0.02
N GLN A 13 26.44 5.15 0.64
CA GLN A 13 25.24 5.56 1.39
C GLN A 13 24.06 5.94 0.48
N GLU A 14 24.31 6.68 -0.60
CA GLU A 14 23.27 7.05 -1.57
C GLU A 14 22.74 5.83 -2.34
N ALA A 15 23.64 4.91 -2.74
CA ALA A 15 23.26 3.68 -3.44
C ALA A 15 22.42 2.74 -2.56
N GLN A 16 22.69 2.69 -1.24
CA GLN A 16 21.87 1.94 -0.28
C GLN A 16 20.45 2.49 -0.11
N PHE A 17 20.22 3.77 -0.43
CA PHE A 17 18.91 4.41 -0.33
C PHE A 17 18.06 4.29 -1.59
N ILE A 18 18.70 4.48 -2.75
CA ILE A 18 18.03 4.44 -4.06
C ILE A 18 17.46 3.04 -4.33
N TRP A 19 18.14 2.00 -3.86
CA TRP A 19 17.74 0.63 -4.13
C TRP A 19 16.37 0.25 -3.54
N PRO A 20 16.09 0.41 -2.23
CA PRO A 20 14.75 0.16 -1.69
C PRO A 20 13.65 1.02 -2.31
N LEU A 21 13.94 2.29 -2.65
CA LEU A 21 12.99 3.16 -3.36
C LEU A 21 12.64 2.62 -4.75
N ALA A 22 13.67 2.22 -5.51
CA ALA A 22 13.49 1.59 -6.81
C ALA A 22 12.69 0.29 -6.70
N GLN A 23 12.92 -0.51 -5.65
CA GLN A 23 12.13 -1.72 -5.40
C GLN A 23 10.66 -1.40 -5.12
N ILE A 24 10.35 -0.39 -4.29
CA ILE A 24 8.98 0.04 -4.03
C ILE A 24 8.30 0.49 -5.33
N ALA A 25 8.97 1.37 -6.09
CA ALA A 25 8.44 1.88 -7.35
C ALA A 25 8.23 0.75 -8.37
N ALA A 26 9.18 -0.19 -8.48
CA ALA A 26 9.09 -1.33 -9.37
C ALA A 26 7.93 -2.25 -8.99
N ILE A 27 7.81 -2.62 -7.71
CA ILE A 27 6.73 -3.49 -7.22
C ILE A 27 5.37 -2.86 -7.46
N TRP A 28 5.22 -1.57 -7.14
CA TRP A 28 3.99 -0.83 -7.42
C TRP A 28 3.67 -0.81 -8.92
N THR A 29 4.64 -0.44 -9.76
CA THR A 29 4.44 -0.33 -11.22
C THR A 29 4.09 -1.68 -11.84
N VAL A 30 4.81 -2.74 -11.49
CA VAL A 30 4.54 -4.09 -12.02
C VAL A 30 3.18 -4.59 -11.56
N SER A 31 2.78 -4.29 -10.31
CA SER A 31 1.45 -4.64 -9.82
C SER A 31 0.32 -3.89 -10.57
N ASP A 32 0.55 -2.63 -10.96
CA ASP A 32 -0.43 -1.84 -11.70
C ASP A 32 -0.52 -2.31 -13.16
N ILE A 33 0.61 -2.51 -13.82
CA ILE A 33 0.67 -3.09 -15.18
C ILE A 33 0.02 -4.47 -15.19
N GLY A 34 0.32 -5.33 -14.21
CA GLY A 34 -0.28 -6.66 -14.16
C GLY A 34 -1.81 -6.61 -14.00
N TYR A 35 -2.35 -5.62 -13.29
CA TYR A 35 -3.80 -5.45 -13.18
C TYR A 35 -4.43 -5.16 -14.56
N TYR A 36 -3.83 -4.28 -15.35
CA TYR A 36 -4.38 -3.89 -16.66
C TYR A 36 -4.03 -4.83 -17.82
N PHE A 37 -2.96 -5.62 -17.72
CA PHE A 37 -2.48 -6.45 -18.83
C PHE A 37 -2.44 -7.95 -18.53
N LEU A 38 -2.06 -8.35 -17.33
CA LEU A 38 -1.94 -9.76 -16.96
C LEU A 38 -3.32 -10.39 -16.69
N LEU A 39 -4.18 -9.72 -15.91
CA LEU A 39 -5.52 -10.23 -15.62
C LEU A 39 -6.37 -10.44 -16.89
N PRO A 40 -6.39 -9.50 -17.86
CA PRO A 40 -7.09 -9.73 -19.13
C PRO A 40 -6.51 -10.88 -19.94
N ALA A 41 -5.20 -11.13 -19.87
CA ALA A 41 -4.58 -12.27 -20.54
C ALA A 41 -5.11 -13.62 -20.01
N PHE A 42 -5.56 -13.67 -18.76
CA PHE A 42 -6.23 -14.82 -18.13
C PHE A 42 -7.76 -14.79 -18.28
N GLY A 43 -8.32 -13.87 -19.09
CA GLY A 43 -9.76 -13.74 -19.32
C GLY A 43 -10.51 -13.02 -18.19
N VAL A 44 -9.81 -12.42 -17.23
CA VAL A 44 -10.40 -11.63 -16.16
C VAL A 44 -10.44 -10.17 -16.58
N GLN A 45 -11.63 -9.58 -16.70
CA GLN A 45 -11.75 -8.15 -16.97
C GLN A 45 -11.15 -7.36 -15.78
N PRO A 46 -10.43 -6.26 -16.04
CA PRO A 46 -9.84 -5.42 -15.00
C PRO A 46 -10.94 -4.55 -14.39
N ASN A 47 -11.87 -5.20 -13.70
CA ASN A 47 -13.04 -4.59 -13.08
C ASN A 47 -13.26 -5.21 -11.69
N TYR A 48 -13.25 -4.35 -10.67
CA TYR A 48 -13.40 -4.73 -9.26
C TYR A 48 -14.78 -5.32 -8.92
N ASN A 49 -15.83 -5.04 -9.70
CA ASN A 49 -17.17 -5.60 -9.52
C ASN A 49 -17.34 -6.95 -10.22
N ALA A 50 -16.85 -7.10 -11.46
CA ALA A 50 -17.09 -8.31 -12.25
C ALA A 50 -16.14 -9.47 -11.88
N GLY A 51 -14.89 -9.16 -11.52
CA GLY A 51 -13.84 -10.11 -11.21
C GLY A 51 -13.41 -10.09 -9.74
N SER A 52 -14.28 -9.70 -8.81
CA SER A 52 -13.90 -9.31 -7.44
C SER A 52 -12.99 -10.30 -6.73
N ILE A 53 -13.27 -11.60 -6.83
CA ILE A 53 -12.46 -12.66 -6.18
C ILE A 53 -11.10 -12.81 -6.87
N ALA A 54 -11.06 -12.84 -8.20
CA ALA A 54 -9.81 -12.99 -8.95
C ALA A 54 -8.89 -11.78 -8.73
N VAL A 55 -9.44 -10.56 -8.76
CA VAL A 55 -8.71 -9.33 -8.44
C VAL A 55 -8.26 -9.32 -6.97
N ALA A 56 -9.07 -9.82 -6.04
CA ALA A 56 -8.68 -9.94 -4.64
C ALA A 56 -7.47 -10.88 -4.46
N LEU A 57 -7.51 -12.06 -5.09
CA LEU A 57 -6.39 -13.01 -5.05
C LEU A 57 -5.12 -12.43 -5.67
N TYR A 58 -5.27 -11.69 -6.77
CA TYR A 58 -4.17 -10.97 -7.41
C TYR A 58 -3.48 -9.99 -6.43
N TYR A 59 -4.25 -9.16 -5.72
CA TYR A 59 -3.66 -8.25 -4.75
C TYR A 59 -3.20 -8.95 -3.46
N VAL A 60 -3.80 -10.06 -3.04
CA VAL A 60 -3.29 -10.88 -1.91
C VAL A 60 -1.89 -11.39 -2.22
N PHE A 61 -1.65 -11.83 -3.46
CA PHE A 61 -0.32 -12.22 -3.90
C PHE A 61 0.67 -11.05 -3.76
N TRP A 62 0.31 -9.85 -4.21
CA TRP A 62 1.17 -8.67 -4.08
C TRP A 62 1.38 -8.20 -2.64
N VAL A 63 0.37 -8.32 -1.77
CA VAL A 63 0.51 -8.11 -0.32
C VAL A 63 1.56 -9.07 0.23
N GLY A 64 1.44 -10.37 -0.04
CA GLY A 64 2.41 -11.37 0.42
C GLY A 64 3.82 -11.09 -0.11
N PHE A 65 3.93 -10.72 -1.39
CA PHE A 65 5.20 -10.36 -2.01
C PHE A 65 5.85 -9.14 -1.35
N ALA A 66 5.08 -8.08 -1.06
CA ALA A 66 5.57 -6.90 -0.36
C ALA A 66 6.00 -7.23 1.08
N VAL A 67 5.21 -8.02 1.81
CA VAL A 67 5.55 -8.47 3.17
C VAL A 67 6.88 -9.20 3.20
N ILE A 68 7.09 -10.16 2.28
CA ILE A 68 8.33 -10.94 2.21
C ILE A 68 9.51 -10.04 1.80
N THR A 69 9.33 -9.21 0.77
CA THR A 69 10.41 -8.37 0.21
C THR A 69 10.91 -7.34 1.22
N PHE A 70 10.00 -6.68 1.93
CA PHE A 70 10.33 -5.62 2.89
C PHE A 70 10.31 -6.09 4.35
N TRP A 71 10.26 -7.41 4.59
CA TRP A 71 10.29 -7.97 5.95
C TRP A 71 11.40 -7.39 6.83
N PRO A 72 12.67 -7.29 6.37
CA PRO A 72 13.74 -6.74 7.19
C PRO A 72 13.49 -5.28 7.59
N VAL A 73 12.86 -4.49 6.71
CA VAL A 73 12.49 -3.09 6.96
C VAL A 73 11.35 -3.01 7.98
N TYR A 74 10.33 -3.85 7.86
CA TYR A 74 9.24 -3.86 8.83
C TYR A 74 9.70 -4.26 10.24
N CYS A 75 10.70 -5.13 10.35
CA CYS A 75 11.31 -5.48 11.64
C CYS A 75 12.00 -4.30 12.33
N THR A 76 12.39 -3.23 11.62
CA THR A 76 12.95 -2.03 12.24
C THR A 76 11.89 -1.06 12.74
N TRP A 77 10.60 -1.30 12.47
CA TRP A 77 9.50 -0.46 12.92
C TRP A 77 9.58 -0.09 14.41
N PRO A 78 9.84 -1.01 15.37
CA PRO A 78 9.88 -0.67 16.80
C PRO A 78 10.96 0.35 17.17
N GLN A 79 12.01 0.49 16.35
CA GLN A 79 13.10 1.45 16.59
C GLN A 79 12.69 2.88 16.22
N TYR A 80 11.77 3.03 15.26
CA TYR A 80 11.38 4.33 14.69
C TYR A 80 9.94 4.74 15.07
N GLY A 81 9.08 3.76 15.34
CA GLY A 81 7.69 3.96 15.72
C GLY A 81 7.56 4.34 17.20
N ARG A 82 7.26 5.61 17.48
CA ARG A 82 7.00 6.12 18.85
C ARG A 82 5.66 5.67 19.46
N TRP A 83 4.97 4.72 18.86
CA TRP A 83 3.61 4.33 19.24
C TRP A 83 3.64 3.13 20.20
N GLY A 84 3.60 3.40 21.50
CA GLY A 84 3.57 2.37 22.56
C GLY A 84 2.37 1.41 22.49
N THR A 85 1.34 1.74 21.69
CA THR A 85 0.20 0.84 21.42
C THR A 85 0.63 -0.48 20.75
N PHE A 86 1.77 -0.49 20.06
CA PHE A 86 2.33 -1.67 19.40
C PHE A 86 3.32 -2.47 20.25
N GLU A 87 3.72 -1.95 21.43
CA GLU A 87 4.57 -2.70 22.36
C GLU A 87 3.79 -3.81 23.07
N ASN A 88 2.50 -3.56 23.36
CA ASN A 88 1.61 -4.54 23.95
C ASN A 88 0.83 -5.31 22.88
N ARG A 89 1.25 -6.56 22.62
CA ARG A 89 0.65 -7.46 21.63
C ARG A 89 -0.86 -7.63 21.83
N LEU A 90 -1.34 -7.67 23.08
CA LEU A 90 -2.75 -7.87 23.38
C LEU A 90 -3.59 -6.65 22.99
N THR A 91 -3.12 -5.44 23.35
CA THR A 91 -3.78 -4.19 22.98
C THR A 91 -3.84 -4.03 21.47
N SER A 92 -2.75 -4.37 20.77
CA SER A 92 -2.73 -4.38 19.31
C SER A 92 -3.77 -5.34 18.72
N TYR A 93 -3.85 -6.58 19.21
CA TYR A 93 -4.86 -7.52 18.71
C TYR A 93 -6.29 -7.06 18.96
N ILE A 94 -6.58 -6.48 20.13
CA ILE A 94 -7.91 -5.95 20.45
C ILE A 94 -8.26 -4.80 19.50
N VAL A 95 -7.36 -3.83 19.31
CA VAL A 95 -7.60 -2.67 18.44
C VAL A 95 -7.80 -3.13 16.99
N TRP A 96 -6.93 -3.99 16.46
CA TRP A 96 -7.06 -4.50 15.10
C TRP A 96 -8.33 -5.32 14.89
N SER A 97 -8.67 -6.20 15.84
CA SER A 97 -9.87 -7.03 15.75
C SER A 97 -11.14 -6.20 15.81
N LEU A 98 -11.18 -5.18 16.67
CA LEU A 98 -12.33 -4.26 16.77
C LEU A 98 -12.45 -3.39 15.53
N SER A 99 -11.35 -2.81 15.03
CA SER A 99 -11.37 -2.03 13.79
C SER A 99 -11.81 -2.88 12.60
N PHE A 100 -11.28 -4.09 12.46
CA PHE A 100 -11.65 -5.01 11.39
C PHE A 100 -13.13 -5.41 11.48
N SER A 101 -13.61 -5.75 12.69
CA SER A 101 -15.02 -6.06 12.92
C SER A 101 -15.93 -4.87 12.60
N GLY A 102 -15.53 -3.65 13.01
CA GLY A 102 -16.25 -2.43 12.69
C GLY A 102 -16.35 -2.19 11.18
N CYS A 103 -15.26 -2.39 10.44
CA CYS A 103 -15.26 -2.30 8.98
C CYS A 103 -16.18 -3.36 8.33
N ILE A 104 -16.16 -4.61 8.79
CA ILE A 104 -17.06 -5.66 8.29
C ILE A 104 -18.51 -5.31 8.57
N LEU A 105 -18.85 -4.91 9.80
CA LEU A 105 -20.21 -4.55 10.16
C LEU A 105 -20.71 -3.35 9.34
N PHE A 106 -19.86 -2.34 9.16
CA PHE A 106 -20.18 -1.20 8.30
C PHE A 106 -20.44 -1.64 6.85
N ALA A 107 -19.56 -2.46 6.28
CA ALA A 107 -19.70 -2.92 4.90
C ALA A 107 -20.91 -3.83 4.69
N ALA A 108 -21.23 -4.69 5.66
CA ALA A 108 -22.31 -5.66 5.57
C ALA A 108 -23.69 -5.08 5.88
N TYR A 109 -23.78 -4.09 6.78
CA TYR A 109 -25.07 -3.59 7.27
C TYR A 109 -25.34 -2.13 6.91
N VAL A 110 -24.32 -1.27 6.85
CA VAL A 110 -24.52 0.16 6.57
C VAL A 110 -24.51 0.44 5.07
N LEU A 111 -23.55 -0.12 4.33
CA LEU A 111 -23.48 0.11 2.87
C LEU A 111 -24.74 -0.33 2.11
N PRO A 112 -25.40 -1.48 2.40
CA PRO A 112 -26.61 -1.87 1.69
C PRO A 112 -27.83 -0.99 1.99
N LEU A 113 -27.81 -0.20 3.08
CA LEU A 113 -28.87 0.75 3.43
C LEU A 113 -28.77 2.07 2.64
N LEU A 114 -27.66 2.31 1.95
CA LEU A 114 -27.50 3.52 1.15
C LEU A 114 -28.42 3.48 -0.07
N PRO A 115 -29.06 4.61 -0.44
CA PRO A 115 -29.92 4.68 -1.61
C PRO A 115 -29.10 4.38 -2.87
N ALA A 116 -29.70 3.62 -3.79
CA ALA A 116 -29.07 3.31 -5.08
C ALA A 116 -28.73 4.60 -5.83
N ILE A 117 -27.46 4.75 -6.20
CA ILE A 117 -27.02 5.92 -6.97
C ILE A 117 -27.38 5.69 -8.43
N HIS A 118 -28.27 6.52 -8.95
CA HIS A 118 -28.60 6.54 -10.37
C HIS A 118 -27.66 7.46 -11.11
N TRP A 119 -26.85 6.89 -11.99
CA TRP A 119 -25.98 7.64 -12.88
C TRP A 119 -26.80 8.32 -13.98
N LYS A 120 -26.66 9.64 -14.11
CA LYS A 120 -27.49 10.46 -15.03
C LYS A 120 -26.76 10.91 -16.29
N GLU A 121 -25.45 10.69 -16.36
CA GLU A 121 -24.64 11.15 -17.48
C GLU A 121 -24.61 10.13 -18.62
N SER A 122 -24.34 10.60 -19.83
CA SER A 122 -24.33 9.79 -21.06
C SER A 122 -23.08 8.91 -21.23
N TRP A 123 -22.05 9.12 -20.41
CA TRP A 123 -20.83 8.33 -20.41
C TRP A 123 -20.88 7.23 -19.34
N ASN A 124 -20.02 6.21 -19.47
CA ASN A 124 -20.04 5.05 -18.57
C ASN A 124 -19.80 5.47 -17.10
N PRO A 125 -20.63 5.04 -16.15
CA PRO A 125 -20.44 5.38 -14.75
C PRO A 125 -19.07 4.95 -14.24
N PRO A 126 -18.39 5.75 -13.40
CA PRO A 126 -17.23 5.29 -12.65
C PRO A 126 -17.58 4.06 -11.81
N ASP A 127 -16.67 3.09 -11.70
CA ASP A 127 -16.92 1.84 -10.98
C ASP A 127 -17.37 2.03 -9.52
N VAL A 128 -16.91 3.10 -8.87
CA VAL A 128 -17.30 3.47 -7.49
C VAL A 128 -18.78 3.81 -7.38
N VAL A 129 -19.37 4.39 -8.42
CA VAL A 129 -20.78 4.82 -8.45
C VAL A 129 -21.72 3.61 -8.50
N ILE A 130 -21.28 2.53 -9.14
CA ILE A 130 -22.01 1.26 -9.27
C ILE A 130 -21.43 0.17 -8.36
N ALA A 131 -20.63 0.54 -7.35
CA ALA A 131 -19.94 -0.39 -6.49
C ALA A 131 -20.91 -1.21 -5.66
N THR A 132 -20.84 -2.53 -5.81
CA THR A 132 -21.49 -3.48 -4.90
C THR A 132 -20.62 -3.68 -3.65
N PRO A 133 -21.13 -4.27 -2.55
CA PRO A 133 -20.28 -4.63 -1.40
C PRO A 133 -19.04 -5.46 -1.79
N TRP A 134 -19.14 -6.27 -2.84
CA TRP A 134 -18.04 -7.08 -3.37
C TRP A 134 -16.92 -6.27 -4.03
N TYR A 135 -17.20 -5.05 -4.52
CA TYR A 135 -16.18 -4.12 -5.00
C TYR A 135 -15.13 -3.83 -3.94
N PHE A 136 -15.56 -3.71 -2.68
CA PHE A 136 -14.69 -3.28 -1.59
C PHE A 136 -13.69 -4.35 -1.18
N LEU A 137 -13.96 -5.64 -1.42
CA LEU A 137 -13.04 -6.72 -1.06
C LEU A 137 -11.66 -6.57 -1.75
N PRO A 138 -11.55 -6.66 -3.09
CA PRO A 138 -10.29 -6.43 -3.79
C PRO A 138 -9.73 -5.03 -3.53
N LYS A 139 -10.59 -4.01 -3.39
CA LYS A 139 -10.15 -2.63 -3.14
C LYS A 139 -9.47 -2.47 -1.78
N SER A 140 -9.99 -3.10 -0.72
CA SER A 140 -9.38 -3.09 0.61
C SER A 140 -8.02 -3.78 0.61
N ILE A 141 -7.86 -4.86 -0.16
CA ILE A 141 -6.60 -5.60 -0.27
C ILE A 141 -5.55 -4.78 -1.06
N GLU A 142 -5.96 -4.14 -2.15
CA GLU A 142 -5.11 -3.20 -2.90
C GLU A 142 -4.64 -2.04 -2.01
N ILE A 143 -5.55 -1.45 -1.22
CA ILE A 143 -5.20 -0.38 -0.27
C ILE A 143 -4.20 -0.90 0.76
N LEU A 144 -4.40 -2.10 1.32
CA LEU A 144 -3.46 -2.72 2.24
C LEU A 144 -2.07 -2.86 1.59
N PHE A 145 -2.00 -3.34 0.35
CA PHE A 145 -0.76 -3.44 -0.40
C PHE A 145 -0.08 -2.07 -0.54
N GLN A 146 -0.81 -1.02 -0.95
CA GLN A 146 -0.25 0.33 -1.05
C GLN A 146 0.24 0.86 0.32
N GLN A 147 -0.51 0.62 1.39
CA GLN A 147 -0.12 1.02 2.75
C GLN A 147 1.16 0.33 3.20
N LEU A 148 1.35 -0.96 2.86
CA LEU A 148 2.60 -1.68 3.16
C LEU A 148 3.80 -1.07 2.43
N LEU A 149 3.63 -0.65 1.18
CA LEU A 149 4.68 0.05 0.43
C LEU A 149 4.98 1.43 1.02
N VAL A 150 3.96 2.20 1.40
CA VAL A 150 4.11 3.51 2.05
C VAL A 150 4.80 3.37 3.40
N VAL A 151 4.45 2.35 4.19
CA VAL A 151 5.14 2.03 5.44
C VAL A 151 6.61 1.76 5.20
N ALA A 152 6.93 0.90 4.22
CA ALA A 152 8.32 0.57 3.90
C ALA A 152 9.08 1.85 3.56
N LEU A 153 8.51 2.70 2.71
CA LEU A 153 9.04 4.01 2.35
C LEU A 153 9.33 4.88 3.57
N VAL A 154 8.34 5.04 4.47
CA VAL A 154 8.47 5.86 5.67
C VAL A 154 9.55 5.34 6.61
N LEU A 155 9.63 4.02 6.81
CA LEU A 155 10.65 3.40 7.66
C LEU A 155 12.06 3.55 7.08
N ILE A 156 12.22 3.36 5.76
CA ILE A 156 13.51 3.57 5.06
C ILE A 156 13.96 5.02 5.20
N LEU A 157 13.06 5.99 4.97
CA LEU A 157 13.35 7.41 5.15
C LEU A 157 13.72 7.75 6.59
N SER A 158 12.99 7.17 7.56
CA SER A 158 13.23 7.37 8.98
C SER A 158 14.59 6.82 9.42
N ALA A 159 14.97 5.65 8.92
CA ALA A 159 16.25 5.01 9.22
C ALA A 159 17.45 5.85 8.79
N GLN A 160 17.29 6.64 7.72
CA GLN A 160 18.33 7.53 7.22
C GLN A 160 18.33 8.93 7.84
N GLN A 161 17.52 9.16 8.89
CA GLN A 161 17.35 10.47 9.53
C GLN A 161 16.96 11.60 8.57
N TYR A 162 16.39 11.28 7.41
CA TYR A 162 15.79 12.29 6.56
C TYR A 162 14.52 12.82 7.26
N SER A 163 14.70 13.93 7.98
CA SER A 163 13.60 14.68 8.55
C SER A 163 12.67 15.11 7.42
N ILE A 164 11.39 14.72 7.49
CA ILE A 164 10.32 15.15 6.56
C ILE A 164 10.33 16.68 6.41
N ARG A 165 10.70 17.40 7.48
CA ARG A 165 10.83 18.86 7.54
C ARG A 165 11.93 19.42 6.62
N ARG A 166 12.95 18.64 6.28
CA ARG A 166 14.06 19.04 5.40
C ARG A 166 13.74 18.76 3.93
N ILE A 167 12.90 17.77 3.66
CA ILE A 167 12.44 17.42 2.30
C ILE A 167 11.38 18.40 1.81
N SER A 168 10.50 18.91 2.68
CA SER A 168 9.42 19.83 2.28
C SER A 168 9.85 21.29 2.03
N ILE A 169 11.13 21.62 2.26
CA ILE A 169 11.65 23.00 2.18
C ILE A 169 12.58 23.17 0.95
N TYR A 170 12.96 22.06 0.31
CA TYR A 170 13.69 22.06 -0.97
C TYR A 170 12.75 21.61 -2.10
#